data_AF-A0AAV6HYH1-F1
#
_entry.id   AF-A0AAV6HYH1-F1
#
_cell.length_a   1.000
_cell.length_b   1.000
_cell.length_c   1.000
_cell.angle_alpha   90.00
_cell.angle_beta   90.00
_cell.angle_gamma   90.00
#
_symmetry.space_group_name_H-M   'P 1'
#
loop_
_entity.id
_entity.type
_entity.pdbx_description
1 polymer ?
#
loop_
_entity_poly.entity_id
_entity_poly.type
_entity_poly.pdbx_seq_one_letter_code
_entity_poly.pdbx_strand_id
1 'polypeptide(L)'
;MSFGGLSNVRDDFCDYADLCFWEFGDRVKHWIPLNEPWSFSKYGYVLGTNAPGRGTTAATPLTSSTEVSTWSFEPSHRSNTSTPSEPFDNGNPATEPYIVTHNLLLAHAAAVDLYRKKYQACQKGKIGISNVIVWTEPYTDSKADIDATERALDFMLGWFMDPIVYGRYPQSMRKLVGSRLPEFSDTESEKLKGSYDFIGINYYTAQYAADASNSNVEKLSYTTDPKVKYTSERNGVPIGPLASCGWLYVYPQGIYEAMIYVKKKYKNPIIYITENGLGEESILKNRFTEARVDEKRTNYHIDHLRCLREAIEYVLE
;
A
#
# COMPACT_ATOMS: atom_id res chain seq x y z
N MET A 1 -12.23 18.21 15.79
CA MET A 1 -12.74 18.18 14.40
C MET A 1 -13.12 16.74 14.09
N SER A 2 -14.34 16.52 13.59
CA SER A 2 -14.83 15.20 13.18
C SER A 2 -14.23 14.86 11.82
N PHE A 3 -13.32 13.89 11.77
CA PHE A 3 -12.68 13.41 10.54
C PHE A 3 -13.61 12.46 9.77
N GLY A 4 -14.80 12.91 9.37
CA GLY A 4 -15.66 12.17 8.41
C GLY A 4 -15.98 10.72 8.79
N GLY A 5 -16.22 10.43 10.08
CA GLY A 5 -16.47 9.07 10.59
C GLY A 5 -15.31 8.46 11.38
N LEU A 6 -14.13 9.10 11.44
CA LEU A 6 -12.96 8.55 12.14
C LEU A 6 -12.85 8.88 13.64
N SER A 7 -13.81 9.61 14.22
CA SER A 7 -13.73 10.02 15.64
C SER A 7 -13.84 8.85 16.62
N ASN A 8 -14.52 7.76 16.24
CA ASN A 8 -14.64 6.52 17.02
C ASN A 8 -14.28 5.27 16.19
N VAL A 9 -13.61 5.43 15.03
CA VAL A 9 -13.40 4.34 14.06
C VAL A 9 -12.76 3.09 14.66
N ARG A 10 -11.89 3.25 15.66
CA ARG A 10 -11.27 2.10 16.32
C ARG A 10 -12.33 1.22 16.99
N ASP A 11 -13.21 1.83 17.77
CA ASP A 11 -14.20 1.11 18.57
C ASP A 11 -15.32 0.60 17.64
N ASP A 12 -15.78 1.41 16.68
CA ASP A 12 -16.76 1.02 15.66
C ASP A 12 -16.25 -0.14 14.78
N PHE A 13 -14.98 -0.12 14.38
CA PHE A 13 -14.35 -1.20 13.62
C PHE A 13 -14.17 -2.47 14.47
N CYS A 14 -13.88 -2.32 15.76
CA CYS A 14 -13.83 -3.46 16.67
C CYS A 14 -15.20 -4.13 16.82
N ASP A 15 -16.28 -3.37 16.93
CA ASP A 15 -17.63 -3.93 16.99
C ASP A 15 -18.00 -4.67 15.69
N TYR A 16 -17.64 -4.10 14.55
CA TYR A 16 -17.78 -4.76 13.25
C TYR A 16 -16.98 -6.07 13.19
N ALA A 17 -15.71 -6.05 13.60
CA ALA A 17 -14.85 -7.22 13.62
C ALA A 17 -15.39 -8.29 14.59
N ASP A 18 -15.87 -7.90 15.77
CA ASP A 18 -16.47 -8.79 16.77
C ASP A 18 -17.64 -9.56 16.17
N LEU A 19 -18.53 -8.86 15.47
CA LEU A 19 -19.67 -9.46 14.77
C LEU A 19 -19.21 -10.47 13.71
N CYS A 20 -18.23 -10.12 12.88
CA CYS A 20 -17.71 -11.04 11.86
C CYS A 20 -17.08 -12.29 12.48
N PHE A 21 -16.28 -12.14 13.54
CA PHE A 21 -15.66 -13.26 14.23
C PHE A 21 -16.72 -14.17 14.87
N TRP A 22 -17.76 -13.58 15.47
CA TRP A 22 -18.87 -14.33 16.06
C TRP A 22 -19.64 -15.14 15.02
N GLU A 23 -20.07 -14.51 13.93
CA GLU A 23 -20.97 -15.13 12.94
C GLU A 23 -20.28 -16.14 12.02
N PHE A 24 -19.01 -15.90 11.68
CA PHE A 24 -18.33 -16.68 10.63
C PHE A 24 -17.09 -17.42 11.11
N GLY A 25 -16.58 -17.13 12.32
CA GLY A 25 -15.32 -17.69 12.80
C GLY A 25 -15.38 -19.19 13.12
N ASP A 26 -16.58 -19.78 13.16
CA ASP A 26 -16.75 -21.24 13.19
C ASP A 26 -16.14 -21.91 11.94
N ARG A 27 -16.20 -21.25 10.79
CA ARG A 27 -15.72 -21.74 9.47
C ARG A 27 -14.54 -20.95 8.91
N VAL A 28 -14.53 -19.63 9.06
CA VAL A 28 -13.45 -18.76 8.55
C VAL A 28 -12.23 -18.87 9.46
N LYS A 29 -11.09 -19.27 8.89
CA LYS A 29 -9.83 -19.50 9.63
C LYS A 29 -8.69 -18.57 9.26
N HIS A 30 -8.90 -17.66 8.33
CA HIS A 30 -7.91 -16.66 7.93
C HIS A 30 -8.63 -15.31 7.81
N TRP A 31 -8.16 -14.34 8.59
CA TRP A 31 -8.75 -13.01 8.68
C TRP A 31 -7.72 -11.95 8.27
N ILE A 32 -8.18 -10.96 7.51
CA ILE A 32 -7.38 -9.80 7.07
C ILE A 32 -8.27 -8.58 7.32
N PRO A 33 -8.10 -7.85 8.45
CA PRO A 33 -8.95 -6.71 8.78
C PRO A 33 -8.82 -5.57 7.77
N LEU A 34 -7.61 -5.36 7.24
CA LEU A 34 -7.31 -4.31 6.28
C LEU A 34 -6.59 -4.87 5.05
N ASN A 35 -7.06 -4.48 3.87
CA ASN A 35 -6.40 -4.69 2.59
C ASN A 35 -6.00 -3.33 2.00
N GLU A 36 -4.74 -3.21 1.57
CA GLU A 36 -4.17 -2.00 0.97
C GLU A 36 -4.42 -0.69 1.75
N PRO A 37 -4.12 -0.62 3.06
CA PRO A 37 -4.35 0.60 3.81
C PRO A 37 -3.50 1.77 3.29
N TRP A 38 -2.36 1.50 2.64
CA TRP A 38 -1.58 2.50 1.93
C TRP A 38 -2.34 3.14 0.77
N SER A 39 -2.96 2.34 -0.09
CA SER A 39 -3.77 2.81 -1.22
C SER A 39 -4.94 3.65 -0.71
N PHE A 40 -5.62 3.21 0.34
CA PHE A 40 -6.69 3.96 0.97
C PHE A 40 -6.22 5.35 1.45
N SER A 41 -5.14 5.42 2.24
CA SER A 41 -4.62 6.70 2.74
C SER A 41 -4.12 7.61 1.61
N LYS A 42 -3.40 7.08 0.63
CA LYS A 42 -2.86 7.88 -0.48
C LYS A 42 -3.98 8.41 -1.39
N TYR A 43 -4.81 7.53 -1.93
CA TYR A 43 -5.79 7.93 -2.93
C TYR A 43 -6.99 8.65 -2.31
N GLY A 44 -7.32 8.38 -1.04
CA GLY A 44 -8.45 9.00 -0.35
C GLY A 44 -8.16 10.35 0.30
N TYR A 45 -6.91 10.60 0.73
CA TYR A 45 -6.55 11.76 1.56
C TYR A 45 -5.31 12.54 1.07
N VAL A 46 -4.60 12.04 0.06
CA VAL A 46 -3.53 12.78 -0.63
C VAL A 46 -4.03 13.27 -1.99
N LEU A 47 -4.35 12.32 -2.87
CA LEU A 47 -4.72 12.61 -4.26
C LEU A 47 -6.21 12.95 -4.44
N GLY A 48 -7.06 12.52 -3.50
CA GLY A 48 -8.50 12.74 -3.56
C GLY A 48 -9.21 12.02 -4.72
N THR A 49 -8.57 11.00 -5.33
CA THR A 49 -9.13 10.24 -6.46
C THR A 49 -10.07 9.12 -6.01
N ASN A 50 -9.92 8.63 -4.77
CA ASN A 50 -10.80 7.64 -4.18
C ASN A 50 -11.64 8.28 -3.07
N ALA A 51 -12.79 7.68 -2.74
CA ALA A 51 -13.60 8.14 -1.61
C ALA A 51 -12.75 8.15 -0.30
N PRO A 52 -12.90 9.18 0.56
CA PRO A 52 -13.89 10.26 0.50
C PRO A 52 -13.53 11.45 -0.42
N GLY A 53 -12.44 11.38 -1.18
CA GLY A 53 -12.06 12.41 -2.15
C GLY A 53 -11.44 13.65 -1.51
N ARG A 54 -10.69 13.47 -0.42
CA ARG A 54 -10.03 14.54 0.33
C ARG A 54 -8.55 14.64 -0.07
N GLY A 55 -7.96 15.80 0.18
CA GLY A 55 -6.56 16.08 -0.12
C GLY A 55 -6.41 17.37 -0.93
N THR A 56 -6.05 17.24 -2.21
CA THR A 56 -5.65 18.39 -3.04
C THR A 56 -6.78 19.40 -3.29
N THR A 57 -6.50 20.67 -2.98
CA THR A 57 -7.20 21.84 -3.54
C THR A 57 -6.84 21.95 -5.01
N ALA A 58 -7.87 21.97 -5.86
CA ALA A 58 -7.74 22.20 -7.30
C ALA A 58 -7.09 23.57 -7.57
N ALA A 59 -5.77 23.61 -7.81
CA ALA A 59 -5.11 24.76 -8.44
C ALA A 59 -3.86 24.40 -9.25
N THR A 60 -3.36 23.16 -9.18
CA THR A 60 -2.26 22.72 -10.05
C THR A 60 -2.25 21.20 -10.06
N PRO A 61 -2.49 20.54 -11.21
CA PRO A 61 -2.11 19.15 -11.33
C PRO A 61 -0.61 19.08 -11.07
N LEU A 62 -0.16 18.20 -10.17
CA LEU A 62 1.23 17.75 -10.16
C LEU A 62 1.48 16.89 -11.41
N THR A 63 1.23 17.44 -12.59
CA THR A 63 1.64 16.86 -13.87
C THR A 63 2.97 17.51 -14.25
N SER A 64 4.02 17.17 -13.52
CA SER A 64 5.28 16.88 -14.20
C SER A 64 5.23 15.40 -14.54
N SER A 65 5.26 15.13 -15.83
CA SER A 65 5.05 13.85 -16.53
C SER A 65 5.98 12.68 -16.17
N THR A 66 6.17 12.34 -14.90
CA THR A 66 7.03 11.21 -14.48
C THR A 66 6.49 10.38 -13.32
N GLU A 67 5.35 10.72 -12.72
CA GLU A 67 4.65 9.78 -11.84
C GLU A 67 3.81 8.83 -12.70
N VAL A 68 3.96 7.52 -12.44
CA VAL A 68 3.15 6.44 -13.00
C VAL A 68 1.69 6.91 -13.15
N SER A 69 1.18 6.86 -14.38
CA SER A 69 -0.10 7.47 -14.75
C SER A 69 -1.21 7.07 -13.77
N THR A 70 -1.84 8.08 -13.19
CA THR A 70 -2.87 7.91 -12.16
C THR A 70 -4.08 7.19 -12.72
N TRP A 71 -4.65 6.31 -11.91
CA TRP A 71 -5.96 5.69 -12.12
C TRP A 71 -7.01 6.76 -12.47
N SER A 72 -7.43 6.81 -13.73
CA SER A 72 -8.69 7.43 -14.09
C SER A 72 -9.74 6.32 -14.13
N PHE A 73 -10.37 6.06 -12.98
CA PHE A 73 -11.68 5.42 -13.02
C PHE A 73 -12.63 6.42 -13.64
N GLU A 74 -13.08 6.19 -14.88
CA GLU A 74 -14.36 6.76 -15.29
C GLU A 74 -15.42 6.13 -14.37
N PRO A 75 -16.12 6.91 -13.53
CA PRO A 75 -17.11 6.37 -12.63
C PRO A 75 -18.35 5.99 -13.45
N SER A 76 -18.34 4.83 -14.10
CA SER A 76 -19.54 4.22 -14.67
C SER A 76 -20.27 3.39 -13.62
N HIS A 77 -20.52 3.99 -12.45
CA HIS A 77 -21.45 3.43 -11.47
C HIS A 77 -22.89 3.85 -11.86
N ARG A 78 -23.88 2.95 -11.70
CA ARG A 78 -25.30 3.19 -12.06
C ARG A 78 -25.93 4.40 -11.36
N SER A 79 -25.35 4.87 -10.27
CA SER A 79 -25.62 6.19 -9.71
C SER A 79 -24.69 7.19 -10.39
N ASN A 80 -25.18 7.87 -11.43
CA ASN A 80 -24.52 9.00 -12.07
C ASN A 80 -24.43 10.20 -11.10
N THR A 81 -23.69 10.04 -10.02
CA THR A 81 -23.16 11.14 -9.24
C THR A 81 -21.76 11.32 -9.76
N SER A 82 -21.60 12.27 -10.69
CA SER A 82 -20.31 12.87 -10.98
C SER A 82 -19.53 13.02 -9.68
N THR A 83 -18.33 12.44 -9.59
CA THR A 83 -17.33 12.90 -8.61
C THR A 83 -17.36 14.43 -8.70
N PRO A 84 -17.71 15.16 -7.64
CA PRO A 84 -17.86 16.59 -7.77
C PRO A 84 -16.58 17.16 -8.34
N SER A 85 -16.73 18.04 -9.34
CA SER A 85 -15.62 18.70 -10.01
C SER A 85 -14.79 19.58 -9.06
N GLU A 86 -15.29 19.77 -7.84
CA GLU A 86 -14.57 20.41 -6.75
C GLU A 86 -14.35 19.40 -5.62
N PRO A 87 -13.12 19.28 -5.08
CA PRO A 87 -12.82 18.43 -3.94
C PRO A 87 -13.82 18.71 -2.81
N PHE A 88 -14.38 17.65 -2.22
CA PHE A 88 -15.16 17.79 -1.00
C PHE A 88 -14.23 18.34 0.11
N ASP A 89 -14.30 19.66 0.34
CA ASP A 89 -13.87 20.39 1.53
C ASP A 89 -12.42 20.16 2.03
N ASN A 90 -11.54 21.15 1.82
CA ASN A 90 -10.36 21.48 2.65
C ASN A 90 -9.52 20.31 3.21
N GLY A 91 -9.30 19.24 2.45
CA GLY A 91 -8.35 18.20 2.84
C GLY A 91 -6.93 18.77 2.96
N ASN A 92 -6.14 18.21 3.87
CA ASN A 92 -4.74 18.59 4.02
C ASN A 92 -3.83 17.39 3.73
N PRO A 93 -3.24 17.29 2.53
CA PRO A 93 -2.39 16.16 2.14
C PRO A 93 -1.07 16.10 2.93
N ALA A 94 -0.76 17.12 3.72
CA ALA A 94 0.38 17.12 4.63
C ALA A 94 0.07 16.51 6.01
N THR A 95 -1.19 16.32 6.38
CA THR A 95 -1.57 15.87 7.74
C THR A 95 -2.60 14.75 7.76
N GLU A 96 -3.67 14.83 6.96
CA GLU A 96 -4.76 13.85 6.98
C GLU A 96 -4.29 12.41 6.72
N PRO A 97 -3.43 12.12 5.72
CA PRO A 97 -2.97 10.75 5.47
C PRO A 97 -2.28 10.11 6.68
N TYR A 98 -1.54 10.91 7.47
CA TYR A 98 -0.86 10.44 8.67
C TYR A 98 -1.81 10.12 9.82
N ILE A 99 -2.84 10.96 10.00
CA ILE A 99 -3.89 10.73 11.00
C ILE A 99 -4.71 9.50 10.63
N VAL A 100 -5.08 9.36 9.34
CA VAL A 100 -5.85 8.24 8.83
C VAL A 100 -5.08 6.93 9.00
N THR A 101 -3.84 6.87 8.53
CA THR A 101 -3.00 5.67 8.69
C THR A 101 -2.79 5.30 10.15
N HIS A 102 -2.61 6.28 11.04
CA HIS A 102 -2.48 6.01 12.47
C HIS A 102 -3.74 5.33 13.04
N ASN A 103 -4.92 5.83 12.71
CA ASN A 103 -6.17 5.22 13.14
C ASN A 103 -6.42 3.83 12.52
N LEU A 104 -6.04 3.61 11.25
CA LEU A 104 -6.10 2.28 10.62
C LEU A 104 -5.24 1.27 11.38
N LEU A 105 -4.00 1.65 11.74
CA LEU A 105 -3.11 0.79 12.50
C LEU A 105 -3.66 0.48 13.91
N LEU A 106 -4.24 1.47 14.59
CA LEU A 106 -4.85 1.25 15.90
C LEU A 106 -6.11 0.37 15.83
N ALA A 107 -6.95 0.54 14.80
CA ALA A 107 -8.11 -0.30 14.54
C ALA A 107 -7.70 -1.75 14.24
N HIS A 108 -6.67 -1.94 13.41
CA HIS A 108 -6.06 -3.25 13.16
C HIS A 108 -5.58 -3.92 14.44
N ALA A 109 -4.76 -3.23 15.24
CA ALA A 109 -4.24 -3.77 16.49
C ALA A 109 -5.35 -4.15 17.48
N ALA A 110 -6.41 -3.33 17.57
CA ALA A 110 -7.55 -3.58 18.43
C ALA A 110 -8.36 -4.80 17.97
N ALA A 111 -8.60 -4.97 16.67
CA ALA A 111 -9.26 -6.16 16.11
C ALA A 111 -8.44 -7.45 16.33
N VAL A 112 -7.11 -7.37 16.20
CA VAL A 112 -6.21 -8.51 16.47
C VAL A 112 -6.22 -8.89 17.95
N ASP A 113 -6.12 -7.90 18.85
CA ASP A 113 -6.18 -8.13 20.30
C ASP A 113 -7.52 -8.78 20.70
N LEU A 114 -8.63 -8.27 20.17
CA LEU A 114 -9.96 -8.86 20.36
C LEU A 114 -10.03 -10.31 19.87
N TYR A 115 -9.57 -10.57 18.64
CA TYR A 115 -9.59 -11.92 18.05
C TYR A 115 -8.78 -12.91 18.90
N ARG A 116 -7.56 -12.53 19.29
CA ARG A 116 -6.68 -13.38 20.12
C ARG A 116 -7.30 -13.71 21.47
N LYS A 117 -7.91 -12.72 22.13
CA LYS A 117 -8.49 -12.88 23.47
C LYS A 117 -9.80 -13.67 23.48
N LYS A 118 -10.70 -13.39 22.53
CA LYS A 118 -12.08 -13.89 22.57
C LYS A 118 -12.31 -15.12 21.69
N TYR A 119 -11.59 -15.25 20.58
CA TYR A 119 -11.95 -16.19 19.51
C TYR A 119 -10.85 -17.18 19.13
N GLN A 120 -9.58 -16.79 19.14
CA GLN A 120 -8.52 -17.61 18.53
C GLN A 120 -8.38 -18.99 19.19
N ALA A 121 -8.53 -19.08 20.51
CA ALA A 121 -8.43 -20.36 21.24
C ALA A 121 -9.51 -21.38 20.83
N CYS A 122 -10.75 -20.94 20.60
CA CYS A 122 -11.85 -21.83 20.22
C CYS A 122 -11.97 -22.02 18.71
N GLN A 123 -11.75 -20.96 17.92
CA GLN A 123 -11.90 -20.97 16.47
C GLN A 123 -10.66 -21.48 15.73
N LYS A 124 -9.48 -21.40 16.35
CA LYS A 124 -8.19 -21.88 15.81
C LYS A 124 -7.79 -21.27 14.46
N GLY A 125 -8.32 -20.08 14.12
CA GLY A 125 -7.92 -19.34 12.93
C GLY A 125 -6.72 -18.41 13.17
N LYS A 126 -6.23 -17.83 12.09
CA LYS A 126 -5.13 -16.86 12.03
C LYS A 126 -5.63 -15.50 11.56
N ILE A 127 -4.98 -14.43 12.00
CA ILE A 127 -5.30 -13.05 11.60
C ILE A 127 -4.04 -12.32 11.12
N GLY A 128 -4.13 -11.57 10.03
CA GLY A 128 -3.01 -10.88 9.40
C GLY A 128 -3.41 -9.51 8.85
N ILE A 129 -2.60 -8.96 7.95
CA ILE A 129 -2.88 -7.71 7.23
C ILE A 129 -2.28 -7.79 5.83
N SER A 130 -2.95 -7.23 4.82
CA SER A 130 -2.45 -7.18 3.44
C SER A 130 -1.93 -5.79 3.09
N ASN A 131 -0.65 -5.71 2.72
CA ASN A 131 0.03 -4.46 2.40
C ASN A 131 0.47 -4.42 0.93
N VAL A 132 0.46 -3.21 0.37
CA VAL A 132 0.97 -2.93 -0.98
C VAL A 132 2.48 -2.78 -0.94
N ILE A 133 3.14 -3.31 -1.96
CA ILE A 133 4.52 -2.95 -2.29
C ILE A 133 4.66 -2.75 -3.80
N VAL A 134 5.23 -1.60 -4.16
CA VAL A 134 5.84 -1.36 -5.46
C VAL A 134 7.34 -1.50 -5.27
N TRP A 135 7.94 -2.52 -5.90
CA TRP A 135 9.38 -2.71 -5.77
C TRP A 135 10.11 -1.49 -6.34
N THR A 136 11.12 -1.00 -5.62
CA THR A 136 11.76 0.27 -5.96
C THR A 136 13.27 0.06 -6.09
N GLU A 137 13.75 0.18 -7.33
CA GLU A 137 15.16 0.10 -7.71
C GLU A 137 15.82 1.48 -7.67
N PRO A 138 17.12 1.60 -7.33
CA PRO A 138 17.79 2.89 -7.32
C PRO A 138 18.04 3.36 -8.76
N TYR A 139 17.83 4.65 -9.06
CA TYR A 139 18.01 5.18 -10.41
C TYR A 139 19.47 5.08 -10.88
N THR A 140 20.42 5.33 -9.99
CA THR A 140 21.87 5.07 -10.16
C THR A 140 22.43 4.28 -8.97
N ASP A 141 23.66 3.77 -9.10
CA ASP A 141 24.37 3.10 -7.99
C ASP A 141 24.91 4.08 -6.93
N SER A 142 24.53 5.36 -7.00
CA SER A 142 24.95 6.34 -6.00
C SER A 142 24.29 6.06 -4.65
N LYS A 143 25.03 6.33 -3.57
CA LYS A 143 24.48 6.20 -2.20
C LYS A 143 23.21 7.02 -2.00
N ALA A 144 23.11 8.19 -2.64
CA ALA A 144 21.94 9.05 -2.55
C ALA A 144 20.67 8.37 -3.14
N ASP A 145 20.78 7.75 -4.32
CA ASP A 145 19.66 7.04 -4.94
C ASP A 145 19.31 5.74 -4.20
N ILE A 146 20.32 5.03 -3.66
CA ILE A 146 20.09 3.89 -2.76
C ILE A 146 19.35 4.33 -1.49
N ASP A 147 19.74 5.44 -0.88
CA ASP A 147 19.01 6.00 0.27
C ASP A 147 17.59 6.44 -0.12
N ALA A 148 17.38 6.85 -1.38
CA ALA A 148 16.06 7.20 -1.88
C ALA A 148 15.14 5.98 -2.03
N THR A 149 15.66 4.81 -2.42
CA THR A 149 14.86 3.58 -2.46
C THR A 149 14.43 3.14 -1.05
N GLU A 150 15.33 3.24 -0.07
CA GLU A 150 15.00 2.95 1.33
C GLU A 150 13.87 3.85 1.84
N ARG A 151 13.94 5.16 1.56
CA ARG A 151 12.86 6.10 1.89
C ARG A 151 11.57 5.78 1.16
N ALA A 152 11.63 5.42 -0.12
CA ALA A 152 10.44 5.03 -0.88
C ALA A 152 9.73 3.80 -0.27
N LEU A 153 10.50 2.77 0.09
CA LEU A 153 9.98 1.57 0.72
C LEU A 153 9.47 1.85 2.14
N ASP A 154 10.14 2.71 2.91
CA ASP A 154 9.69 3.14 4.24
C ASP A 154 8.35 3.88 4.18
N PHE A 155 8.16 4.81 3.23
CA PHE A 155 6.91 5.56 3.10
C PHE A 155 5.76 4.75 2.48
N MET A 156 6.03 3.54 1.97
CA MET A 156 5.00 2.64 1.42
C MET A 156 4.76 1.44 2.32
N LEU A 157 5.64 0.44 2.26
CA LEU A 157 5.50 -0.79 3.01
C LEU A 157 5.87 -0.59 4.49
N GLY A 158 6.97 0.12 4.77
CA GLY A 158 7.44 0.39 6.13
C GLY A 158 6.44 1.19 6.96
N TRP A 159 5.62 2.04 6.33
CA TRP A 159 4.63 2.86 7.02
C TRP A 159 3.62 2.01 7.82
N PHE A 160 3.35 0.78 7.34
CA PHE A 160 2.49 -0.19 8.01
C PHE A 160 3.26 -1.33 8.68
N MET A 161 4.36 -1.79 8.06
CA MET A 161 5.15 -2.91 8.58
C MET A 161 5.97 -2.55 9.82
N ASP A 162 6.63 -1.39 9.88
CA ASP A 162 7.41 -1.01 11.06
C ASP A 162 6.54 -0.92 12.33
N PRO A 163 5.34 -0.29 12.29
CA PRO A 163 4.44 -0.28 13.45
C PRO A 163 4.08 -1.69 13.94
N ILE A 164 3.66 -2.60 13.06
CA ILE A 164 3.23 -3.93 13.49
C ILE A 164 4.39 -4.86 13.86
N VAL A 165 5.62 -4.60 13.42
CA VAL A 165 6.81 -5.43 13.73
C VAL A 165 7.59 -4.88 14.93
N TYR A 166 7.67 -3.56 15.05
CA TYR A 166 8.55 -2.86 15.99
C TYR A 166 7.82 -1.89 16.95
N GLY A 167 6.53 -1.63 16.75
CA GLY A 167 5.74 -0.72 17.59
C GLY A 167 5.99 0.77 17.33
N ARG A 168 6.57 1.13 16.19
CA ARG A 168 6.91 2.52 15.82
C ARG A 168 6.96 2.70 14.31
N TYR A 169 6.80 3.92 13.83
CA TYR A 169 7.02 4.25 12.42
C TYR A 169 8.50 4.20 12.02
N PRO A 170 8.82 4.05 10.71
CA PRO A 170 10.19 4.07 10.21
C PRO A 170 10.95 5.34 10.60
N GLN A 171 12.25 5.22 10.83
CA GLN A 171 13.08 6.34 11.27
C GLN A 171 13.14 7.47 10.23
N SER A 172 13.15 7.13 8.94
CA SER A 172 13.12 8.11 7.84
C SER A 172 11.85 8.96 7.89
N MET A 173 10.68 8.34 8.06
CA MET A 173 9.40 9.02 8.19
C MET A 173 9.37 9.95 9.40
N ARG A 174 9.79 9.46 10.58
CA ARG A 174 9.84 10.28 11.80
C ARG A 174 10.71 11.53 11.61
N LYS A 175 11.85 11.39 10.92
CA LYS A 175 12.77 12.50 10.65
C LYS A 175 12.20 13.50 9.63
N LEU A 176 11.59 13.01 8.55
CA LEU A 176 11.17 13.85 7.42
C LEU A 176 9.80 14.49 7.61
N VAL A 177 8.87 13.78 8.24
CA VAL A 177 7.50 14.25 8.48
C VAL A 177 7.44 15.08 9.77
N GLY A 178 8.23 14.71 10.79
CA GLY A 178 8.31 15.42 12.06
C GLY A 178 6.98 15.43 12.82
N SER A 179 6.59 16.58 13.35
CA SER A 179 5.41 16.74 14.20
C SER A 179 4.05 16.46 13.52
N ARG A 180 4.03 16.31 12.18
CA ARG A 180 2.81 15.93 11.44
C ARG A 180 2.54 14.43 11.51
N LEU A 181 3.53 13.62 11.88
CA LEU A 181 3.38 12.18 12.08
C LEU A 181 2.93 11.93 13.52
N PRO A 182 1.75 11.35 13.76
CA PRO A 182 1.31 11.04 15.12
C PRO A 182 2.26 10.06 15.83
N GLU A 183 2.31 10.13 17.15
CA GLU A 183 3.08 9.19 17.98
C GLU A 183 2.17 8.15 18.59
N PHE A 184 2.66 6.91 18.73
CA PHE A 184 1.99 5.88 19.51
C PHE A 184 2.38 6.05 20.97
N SER A 185 1.41 5.99 21.88
CA SER A 185 1.68 5.76 23.30
C SER A 185 2.34 4.41 23.51
N ASP A 186 2.99 4.21 24.67
CA ASP A 186 3.62 2.93 25.01
C ASP A 186 2.63 1.76 24.95
N THR A 187 1.38 1.99 25.35
CA THR A 187 0.32 0.98 25.31
C THR A 187 -0.08 0.63 23.87
N GLU A 188 -0.16 1.62 22.98
CA GLU A 188 -0.48 1.40 21.57
C GLU A 188 0.67 0.71 20.84
N SER A 189 1.91 1.15 21.10
CA SER A 189 3.13 0.54 20.58
C SER A 189 3.19 -0.95 20.91
N GLU A 190 2.86 -1.32 22.14
CA GLU A 190 2.89 -2.72 22.58
C GLU A 190 1.74 -3.55 22.01
N LYS A 191 0.56 -2.97 21.80
CA LYS A 191 -0.54 -3.63 21.09
C LYS A 191 -0.25 -3.86 19.61
N LEU A 192 0.48 -2.94 18.97
CA LEU A 192 0.86 -3.05 17.56
C LEU A 192 1.92 -4.12 17.34
N LYS A 193 2.93 -4.20 18.22
CA LYS A 193 4.06 -5.11 18.06
C LYS A 193 3.60 -6.58 18.01
N GLY A 194 3.87 -7.24 16.89
CA GLY A 194 3.45 -8.64 16.65
C GLY A 194 1.94 -8.81 16.45
N SER A 195 1.20 -7.76 16.08
CA SER A 195 -0.25 -7.80 15.81
C SER A 195 -0.60 -8.50 14.48
N TYR A 196 0.00 -9.66 14.21
CA TYR A 196 -0.29 -10.49 13.04
C TYR A 196 0.20 -11.92 13.29
N ASP A 197 -0.43 -12.88 12.61
CA ASP A 197 0.00 -14.28 12.50
C ASP A 197 0.60 -14.58 11.11
N PHE A 198 0.24 -13.77 10.11
CA PHE A 198 0.78 -13.77 8.75
C PHE A 198 0.69 -12.38 8.11
N ILE A 199 1.44 -12.16 7.04
CA ILE A 199 1.42 -10.92 6.25
C ILE A 199 0.96 -11.24 4.83
N GLY A 200 -0.02 -10.50 4.34
CA GLY A 200 -0.38 -10.46 2.94
C GLY A 200 0.47 -9.41 2.20
N ILE A 201 0.94 -9.75 1.01
CA ILE A 201 1.62 -8.81 0.12
C ILE A 201 0.88 -8.72 -1.21
N ASN A 202 0.56 -7.49 -1.59
CA ASN A 202 -0.02 -7.14 -2.88
C ASN A 202 1.08 -6.58 -3.77
N TYR A 203 1.49 -7.33 -4.79
CA TYR A 203 2.57 -6.97 -5.69
C TYR A 203 2.10 -6.98 -7.15
N TYR A 204 2.37 -5.89 -7.86
CA TYR A 204 1.99 -5.73 -9.26
C TYR A 204 3.14 -5.27 -10.16
N THR A 205 4.00 -4.36 -9.68
CA THR A 205 4.95 -3.64 -10.52
C THR A 205 6.17 -3.13 -9.74
N ALA A 206 7.09 -2.51 -10.46
CA ALA A 206 8.28 -1.87 -9.93
C ALA A 206 8.48 -0.48 -10.55
N GLN A 207 9.34 0.32 -9.92
CA GLN A 207 9.73 1.64 -10.39
C GLN A 207 11.18 1.95 -9.99
N TYR A 208 11.73 3.04 -10.52
CA TYR A 208 12.99 3.61 -10.07
C TYR A 208 12.78 4.78 -9.11
N ALA A 209 13.71 4.96 -8.18
CA ALA A 209 13.79 6.12 -7.28
C ALA A 209 15.14 6.84 -7.40
N ALA A 210 15.09 8.15 -7.53
CA ALA A 210 16.25 9.04 -7.43
C ALA A 210 16.12 9.97 -6.22
N ASP A 211 17.25 10.40 -5.66
CA ASP A 211 17.27 11.39 -4.58
C ASP A 211 16.70 12.74 -5.06
N ALA A 212 15.81 13.32 -4.27
CA ALA A 212 15.27 14.66 -4.49
C ALA A 212 15.52 15.57 -3.29
N SER A 213 16.58 15.33 -2.51
CA SER A 213 16.83 16.06 -1.27
C SER A 213 17.13 17.55 -1.49
N ASN A 214 17.62 17.90 -2.68
CA ASN A 214 17.93 19.27 -3.10
C ASN A 214 16.76 19.98 -3.81
N SER A 215 15.59 19.35 -3.92
CA SER A 215 14.42 19.98 -4.53
C SER A 215 13.83 21.05 -3.61
N ASN A 216 13.58 22.25 -4.14
CA ASN A 216 12.86 23.31 -3.44
C ASN A 216 11.37 22.99 -3.43
N VAL A 217 10.94 22.16 -2.48
CA VAL A 217 9.51 21.88 -2.29
C VAL A 217 8.89 22.99 -1.44
N GLU A 218 8.08 23.83 -2.07
CA GLU A 218 7.39 24.94 -1.39
C GLU A 218 6.17 24.49 -0.55
N LYS A 219 5.60 23.31 -0.82
CA LYS A 219 4.39 22.80 -0.16
C LYS A 219 4.58 21.40 0.40
N LEU A 220 4.38 21.25 1.71
CA LEU A 220 4.37 19.94 2.38
C LEU A 220 3.20 19.09 1.86
N SER A 221 3.48 17.80 1.66
CA SER A 221 2.53 16.78 1.22
C SER A 221 3.15 15.42 1.47
N TYR A 222 2.34 14.40 1.74
CA TYR A 222 2.79 13.01 1.77
C TYR A 222 3.63 12.64 0.53
N THR A 223 3.30 13.15 -0.67
CA THR A 223 4.04 12.85 -1.90
C THR A 223 5.46 13.43 -1.93
N THR A 224 5.68 14.56 -1.28
CA THR A 224 6.97 15.27 -1.31
C THR A 224 7.85 14.94 -0.11
N ASP A 225 7.25 14.52 0.99
CA ASP A 225 7.93 14.21 2.26
C ASP A 225 9.05 13.15 2.16
N PRO A 226 8.95 12.09 1.33
CA PRO A 226 10.03 11.12 1.14
C PRO A 226 11.31 11.74 0.56
N LYS A 227 11.22 12.90 -0.12
CA LYS A 227 12.31 13.49 -0.93
C LYS A 227 12.85 12.50 -1.96
N VAL A 228 11.95 11.89 -2.71
CA VAL A 228 12.23 10.92 -3.76
C VAL A 228 11.59 11.38 -5.06
N LYS A 229 12.33 11.25 -6.17
CA LYS A 229 11.78 11.36 -7.52
C LYS A 229 11.55 9.95 -8.08
N TYR A 230 10.31 9.64 -8.39
CA TYR A 230 9.93 8.37 -9.01
C TYR A 230 9.99 8.47 -10.55
N THR A 231 10.35 7.37 -11.20
CA THR A 231 10.29 7.22 -12.65
C THR A 231 10.19 5.74 -13.02
N SER A 232 9.50 5.41 -14.11
CA SER A 232 9.45 4.05 -14.64
C SER A 232 10.55 3.79 -15.68
N GLU A 233 11.33 4.81 -16.03
CA GLU A 233 12.37 4.74 -17.06
C GLU A 233 13.72 5.18 -16.53
N ARG A 234 14.79 4.53 -17.03
CA ARG A 234 16.19 4.88 -16.79
C ARG A 234 16.88 5.07 -18.13
N ASN A 235 17.37 6.28 -18.39
CA ASN A 235 18.01 6.63 -19.68
C ASN A 235 17.15 6.31 -20.91
N GLY A 236 15.82 6.54 -20.80
CA GLY A 236 14.84 6.25 -21.87
C GLY A 236 14.48 4.77 -22.03
N VAL A 237 14.95 3.89 -21.13
CA VAL A 237 14.60 2.47 -21.11
C VAL A 237 13.63 2.20 -19.95
N PRO A 238 12.41 1.70 -20.20
CA PRO A 238 11.47 1.37 -19.14
C PRO A 238 11.95 0.18 -18.31
N ILE A 239 11.58 0.17 -17.03
CA ILE A 239 11.92 -0.90 -16.07
C ILE A 239 11.39 -2.27 -16.52
N GLY A 240 10.31 -2.28 -17.31
CA GLY A 240 9.73 -3.46 -17.93
C GLY A 240 8.72 -3.09 -19.01
N PRO A 241 8.09 -4.07 -19.67
CA PRO A 241 7.01 -3.79 -20.61
C PRO A 241 5.80 -3.14 -19.92
N LEU A 242 5.26 -2.06 -20.51
CA LEU A 242 4.05 -1.40 -20.01
C LEU A 242 2.79 -2.20 -20.35
N ALA A 243 1.99 -2.50 -19.34
CA ALA A 243 0.68 -3.13 -19.50
C ALA A 243 -0.38 -2.15 -20.02
N SER A 244 -1.47 -2.69 -20.56
CA SER A 244 -2.56 -1.90 -21.15
C SER A 244 -3.27 -0.97 -20.14
N CYS A 245 -3.16 -1.22 -18.84
CA CYS A 245 -3.71 -0.33 -17.80
C CYS A 245 -2.90 0.96 -17.58
N GLY A 246 -1.77 1.16 -18.28
CA GLY A 246 -1.04 2.44 -18.34
C GLY A 246 -0.17 2.77 -17.13
N TRP A 247 -0.29 2.03 -16.02
CA TRP A 247 0.49 2.26 -14.80
C TRP A 247 1.40 1.08 -14.41
N LEU A 248 1.09 -0.12 -14.89
CA LEU A 248 1.77 -1.36 -14.49
C LEU A 248 2.88 -1.69 -15.49
N TYR A 249 4.13 -1.59 -15.05
CA TYR A 249 5.30 -2.11 -15.75
C TYR A 249 5.59 -3.53 -15.27
N VAL A 250 5.61 -4.50 -16.20
CA VAL A 250 5.80 -5.92 -15.87
C VAL A 250 7.26 -6.16 -15.47
N TYR A 251 7.50 -6.44 -14.19
CA TYR A 251 8.85 -6.64 -13.64
C TYR A 251 8.89 -7.81 -12.63
N PRO A 252 8.87 -9.08 -13.09
CA PRO A 252 8.78 -10.25 -12.22
C PRO A 252 9.88 -10.31 -11.15
N GLN A 253 11.10 -9.88 -11.46
CA GLN A 253 12.20 -9.83 -10.50
C GLN A 253 11.85 -9.05 -9.23
N GLY A 254 11.01 -8.02 -9.34
CA GLY A 254 10.63 -7.21 -8.19
C GLY A 254 9.82 -7.95 -7.13
N ILE A 255 9.08 -9.02 -7.48
CA ILE A 255 8.41 -9.84 -6.46
C ILE A 255 9.43 -10.65 -5.67
N TYR A 256 10.46 -11.19 -6.34
CA TYR A 256 11.56 -11.89 -5.67
C TYR A 256 12.25 -10.95 -4.69
N GLU A 257 12.70 -9.78 -5.17
CA GLU A 257 13.41 -8.81 -4.33
C GLU A 257 12.55 -8.30 -3.17
N ALA A 258 11.26 -8.04 -3.40
CA ALA A 258 10.32 -7.66 -2.37
C ALA A 258 10.21 -8.74 -1.26
N MET A 259 10.13 -10.02 -1.63
CA MET A 259 10.08 -11.11 -0.65
C MET A 259 11.38 -11.23 0.14
N ILE A 260 12.54 -11.12 -0.53
CA ILE A 260 13.84 -11.14 0.14
C ILE A 260 13.99 -9.95 1.09
N TYR A 261 13.54 -8.76 0.68
CA TYR A 261 13.51 -7.56 1.51
C TYR A 261 12.65 -7.76 2.75
N VAL A 262 11.41 -8.26 2.60
CA VAL A 262 10.51 -8.51 3.74
C VAL A 262 11.13 -9.55 4.69
N LYS A 263 11.70 -10.62 4.14
CA LYS A 263 12.37 -11.68 4.89
C LYS A 263 13.51 -11.12 5.75
N LYS A 264 14.39 -10.31 5.17
CA LYS A 264 15.55 -9.72 5.85
C LYS A 264 15.16 -8.63 6.85
N LYS A 265 14.26 -7.73 6.48
CA LYS A 265 13.92 -6.55 7.29
C LYS A 265 12.90 -6.83 8.39
N TYR A 266 11.98 -7.78 8.20
CA TYR A 266 10.83 -7.97 9.10
C TYR A 266 10.78 -9.35 9.76
N LYS A 267 11.94 -9.95 10.04
CA LYS A 267 12.08 -11.21 10.79
C LYS A 267 11.40 -12.41 10.13
N ASN A 268 11.39 -12.45 8.79
CA ASN A 268 10.87 -13.57 8.00
C ASN A 268 9.49 -14.09 8.45
N PRO A 269 8.43 -13.25 8.39
CA PRO A 269 7.10 -13.67 8.80
C PRO A 269 6.53 -14.72 7.81
N ILE A 270 5.41 -15.36 8.17
CA ILE A 270 4.63 -16.12 7.18
C ILE A 270 4.04 -15.13 6.19
N ILE A 271 4.34 -15.30 4.91
CA ILE A 271 3.88 -14.41 3.83
C ILE A 271 2.91 -15.15 2.92
N TYR A 272 1.84 -14.47 2.52
CA TYR A 272 0.96 -14.84 1.41
C TYR A 272 1.00 -13.74 0.36
N ILE A 273 1.08 -14.11 -0.92
CA ILE A 273 0.77 -13.16 -2.00
C ILE A 273 -0.75 -13.08 -2.08
N THR A 274 -1.30 -11.95 -1.60
CA THR A 274 -2.76 -11.75 -1.51
C THR A 274 -3.32 -11.07 -2.75
N GLU A 275 -2.49 -10.34 -3.49
CA GLU A 275 -2.83 -9.84 -4.81
C GLU A 275 -1.61 -9.84 -5.74
N ASN A 276 -1.84 -10.27 -6.98
CA ASN A 276 -0.92 -10.18 -8.10
C ASN A 276 -1.72 -10.38 -9.39
N GLY A 277 -1.44 -9.61 -10.44
CA GLY A 277 -2.13 -9.79 -11.72
C GLY A 277 -1.85 -8.71 -12.74
N LEU A 278 -2.50 -8.87 -13.90
CA LEU A 278 -2.37 -7.98 -15.05
C LEU A 278 -3.75 -7.58 -15.58
N GLY A 279 -3.99 -6.27 -15.66
CA GLY A 279 -5.13 -5.72 -16.38
C GLY A 279 -4.93 -5.81 -17.89
N GLU A 280 -5.90 -6.38 -18.59
CA GLU A 280 -5.89 -6.48 -20.05
C GLU A 280 -6.66 -5.29 -20.66
N GLU A 281 -6.38 -4.99 -21.92
CA GLU A 281 -7.10 -3.96 -22.65
C GLU A 281 -8.57 -4.33 -22.84
N SER A 282 -9.47 -3.40 -22.52
CA SER A 282 -10.89 -3.57 -22.79
C SER A 282 -11.21 -3.24 -24.24
N ILE A 283 -11.21 -4.27 -25.10
CA ILE A 283 -11.58 -4.12 -26.51
C ILE A 283 -13.05 -4.55 -26.67
N LEU A 284 -13.97 -3.57 -26.60
CA LEU A 284 -15.43 -3.77 -26.65
C LEU A 284 -15.95 -4.51 -27.89
N LYS A 285 -15.12 -4.65 -28.93
CA LYS A 285 -15.47 -5.31 -30.19
C LYS A 285 -15.06 -6.78 -30.24
N ASN A 286 -14.26 -7.26 -29.29
CA ASN A 286 -13.77 -8.64 -29.30
C ASN A 286 -14.91 -9.62 -29.07
N ARG A 287 -14.89 -10.73 -29.82
CA ARG A 287 -15.76 -11.88 -29.49
C ARG A 287 -15.29 -12.48 -28.18
N PHE A 288 -16.20 -13.12 -27.43
CA PHE A 288 -15.82 -13.84 -26.21
C PHE A 288 -14.65 -14.83 -26.44
N THR A 289 -14.63 -15.50 -27.60
CA THR A 289 -13.57 -16.44 -27.98
C THR A 289 -12.19 -15.80 -28.11
N GLU A 290 -12.13 -14.50 -28.41
CA GLU A 290 -10.89 -13.71 -28.50
C GLU A 290 -10.58 -13.07 -27.15
N ALA A 291 -11.58 -12.52 -26.46
CA ALA A 291 -11.42 -11.87 -25.16
C ALA A 291 -10.92 -12.81 -24.04
N ARG A 292 -11.18 -14.11 -24.16
CA ARG A 292 -10.68 -15.13 -23.21
C ARG A 292 -9.22 -15.55 -23.43
N VAL A 293 -8.59 -15.11 -24.53
CA VAL A 293 -7.20 -15.47 -24.85
C VAL A 293 -6.28 -14.42 -24.22
N ASP A 294 -5.88 -14.65 -22.99
CA ASP A 294 -5.11 -13.72 -22.16
C ASP A 294 -3.67 -14.21 -21.92
N GLU A 295 -2.94 -14.45 -23.02
CA GLU A 295 -1.55 -14.93 -22.97
C GLU A 295 -0.62 -14.00 -22.20
N LYS A 296 -0.84 -12.67 -22.26
CA LYS A 296 -0.03 -11.71 -21.50
C LYS A 296 -0.24 -11.90 -20.00
N ARG A 297 -1.49 -12.01 -19.54
CA ARG A 297 -1.79 -12.34 -18.13
C ARG A 297 -1.25 -13.71 -17.72
N THR A 298 -1.38 -14.71 -18.59
CA THR A 298 -0.85 -16.07 -18.34
C THR A 298 0.67 -16.03 -18.14
N ASN A 299 1.40 -15.39 -19.06
CA ASN A 299 2.86 -15.25 -18.96
C ASN A 299 3.29 -14.41 -17.75
N TYR A 300 2.56 -13.33 -17.46
CA TYR A 300 2.76 -12.53 -16.25
C TYR A 300 2.74 -13.42 -15.00
N HIS A 301 1.71 -14.25 -14.81
CA HIS A 301 1.64 -15.13 -13.65
C HIS A 301 2.75 -16.20 -13.65
N ILE A 302 3.06 -16.80 -14.80
CA ILE A 302 4.14 -17.80 -14.89
C ILE A 302 5.46 -17.20 -14.41
N ASP A 303 5.82 -16.01 -14.88
CA ASP A 303 7.10 -15.39 -14.55
C ASP A 303 7.15 -14.92 -13.09
N HIS A 304 6.06 -14.36 -12.56
CA HIS A 304 6.00 -13.96 -11.14
C HIS A 304 6.03 -15.18 -10.21
N LEU A 305 5.36 -16.27 -10.57
CA LEU A 305 5.38 -17.52 -9.78
C LEU A 305 6.76 -18.19 -9.80
N ARG A 306 7.53 -18.06 -10.90
CA ARG A 306 8.93 -18.51 -10.95
C ARG A 306 9.81 -17.70 -9.99
N CYS A 307 9.76 -16.38 -10.05
CA CYS A 307 10.49 -15.50 -9.13
C CYS A 307 10.07 -15.72 -7.66
N LEU A 308 8.78 -15.96 -7.41
CA LEU A 308 8.30 -16.29 -6.06
C LEU A 308 8.86 -17.63 -5.56
N ARG A 309 8.94 -18.64 -6.44
CA ARG A 309 9.56 -19.92 -6.11
C ARG A 309 11.05 -19.75 -5.75
N GLU A 310 11.78 -18.94 -6.51
CA GLU A 310 13.18 -18.62 -6.20
C GLU A 310 13.31 -17.96 -4.82
N ALA A 311 12.37 -17.08 -4.44
CA ALA A 311 12.36 -16.46 -3.12
C ALA A 311 12.07 -17.46 -1.98
N ILE A 312 11.26 -18.50 -2.24
CA ILE A 312 11.01 -19.60 -1.29
C ILE A 312 12.27 -20.45 -1.11
N GLU A 313 13.02 -20.69 -2.19
CA GLU A 313 14.25 -21.49 -2.17
C GLU A 313 15.45 -20.72 -1.56
N TYR A 314 15.35 -19.39 -1.43
CA TYR A 314 16.38 -18.56 -0.81
C TYR A 314 16.54 -18.85 0.69
N VAL A 315 17.76 -19.21 1.10
CA VAL A 315 18.15 -19.44 2.50
C VAL A 315 18.83 -18.17 3.05
N LEU A 316 18.43 -17.74 4.25
CA LEU A 316 19.15 -16.65 4.94
C LEU A 316 20.48 -17.22 5.45
N GLU A 317 21.58 -16.57 5.10
CA GLU A 317 22.90 -16.82 5.70
C GLU A 317 22.95 -16.36 7.16
#